data_AF-A0A8K0BNR1-F1
#
_entry.id   AF-A0A8K0BNR1-F1
#
_cell.length_a   1.000
_cell.length_b   1.000
_cell.length_c   1.000
_cell.angle_alpha   90.00
_cell.angle_beta   90.00
_cell.angle_gamma   90.00
#
_symmetry.space_group_name_H-M   'P 1'
#
loop_
_entity.id
_entity.type
_entity.pdbx_description
1 polymer ?
#
loop_
_entity_poly.entity_id
_entity_poly.type
_entity_poly.pdbx_seq_one_letter_code
_entity_poly.pdbx_strand_id
1 'polypeptide(L)'
;MGSSRRKQLREGSGKALAAAASPSEELPWASEIVQRVQDFFRERDKDQAGFVTRSDMQKLQEEDFPCSTEELELVFDGLDAAGTGRLCIEEFTAGLWQFLSSQKAARDHRRQKTASRRVRLVLPSPALEGADSEERRHFATFMDQLGTDNVSEEQEIWQLWVKLRQDEPQLLDNLEDFLAKMRHRIQEARSKKEALEVTLNKRVAEHDKEVQQLCEALEQQIWQEQQRLEQESMARSHQHGVELQQALDASEREVQRLVTAQMELETRCRSLRSTQQAASTENRQLEESNRVLEDRLQHLHRQLQQTHGRLRTARAA
;
A
#
# COMPACT_ATOMS: atom_id res chain seq x y z
N MET A 1 29.28 29.45 29.54
CA MET A 1 29.75 30.81 29.86
C MET A 1 30.30 31.45 28.60
N GLY A 2 29.64 32.51 28.12
CA GLY A 2 30.18 33.45 27.12
C GLY A 2 30.24 32.95 25.66
N SER A 3 29.90 33.73 24.64
CA SER A 3 29.37 35.08 24.63
C SER A 3 28.81 35.37 23.24
N SER A 4 27.62 35.96 23.24
CA SER A 4 26.94 36.56 22.10
C SER A 4 27.60 37.88 21.70
N ARG A 5 27.72 38.16 20.40
CA ARG A 5 27.86 39.49 19.71
C ARG A 5 28.36 39.25 18.27
N ARG A 6 27.89 39.85 17.17
CA ARG A 6 26.82 40.83 16.87
C ARG A 6 26.84 41.06 15.33
N LYS A 7 25.70 41.54 14.79
CA LYS A 7 25.43 42.14 13.44
C LYS A 7 24.95 41.13 12.40
N GLN A 8 23.69 41.03 11.98
CA GLN A 8 22.61 41.98 11.59
C GLN A 8 22.87 42.89 10.37
N LEU A 9 21.82 42.95 9.53
CA LEU A 9 21.56 43.63 8.24
C LEU A 9 21.99 42.81 7.00
N ARG A 10 21.11 42.45 6.05
CA ARG A 10 19.95 43.17 5.48
C ARG A 10 19.06 42.17 4.71
N GLU A 11 17.82 41.97 5.14
CA GLU A 11 16.57 42.31 4.44
C GLU A 11 16.52 42.11 2.90
N GLY A 12 15.60 41.24 2.48
CA GLY A 12 15.20 40.99 1.09
C GLY A 12 13.97 40.10 1.01
N SER A 13 12.81 40.70 1.28
CA SER A 13 11.43 40.31 0.92
C SER A 13 11.24 39.13 -0.05
N GLY A 14 10.37 38.18 0.34
CA GLY A 14 9.85 37.15 -0.57
C GLY A 14 8.74 36.26 0.01
N LYS A 15 7.69 36.89 0.55
CA LYS A 15 6.32 36.39 0.75
C LYS A 15 6.04 34.88 0.53
N ALA A 16 5.61 34.22 1.61
CA ALA A 16 4.83 33.00 1.55
C ALA A 16 3.50 33.23 0.79
N LEU A 17 3.25 32.40 -0.22
CA LEU A 17 1.92 31.96 -0.66
C LEU A 17 2.07 30.45 -0.87
N ALA A 18 1.42 29.64 -0.03
CA ALA A 18 0.07 29.13 -0.25
C ALA A 18 0.06 28.12 -1.40
N ALA A 19 -0.52 26.94 -1.32
CA ALA A 19 -1.19 26.20 -0.28
C ALA A 19 -1.19 24.75 -0.81
N ALA A 20 -1.50 23.80 0.07
CA ALA A 20 -1.72 22.40 -0.29
C ALA A 20 -2.45 22.25 -1.64
N ALA A 21 -1.82 21.55 -2.58
CA ALA A 21 -2.53 21.00 -3.72
C ALA A 21 -3.50 19.95 -3.16
N SER A 22 -4.78 20.29 -3.18
CA SER A 22 -5.87 19.40 -2.78
C SER A 22 -5.83 18.09 -3.58
N PRO A 23 -6.23 16.96 -3.00
CA PRO A 23 -6.35 15.71 -3.74
C PRO A 23 -7.49 15.83 -4.75
N SER A 24 -7.15 15.60 -6.02
CA SER A 24 -7.97 15.04 -7.10
C SER A 24 -9.48 15.32 -7.05
N GLU A 25 -9.92 16.39 -7.74
CA GLU A 25 -11.18 16.30 -8.47
C GLU A 25 -10.97 15.28 -9.60
N GLU A 26 -11.37 14.03 -9.39
CA GLU A 26 -11.42 13.04 -10.46
C GLU A 26 -12.36 13.58 -11.55
N LEU A 27 -11.81 13.83 -12.73
CA LEU A 27 -12.55 14.31 -13.90
C LEU A 27 -13.27 13.11 -14.51
N PRO A 28 -14.60 12.95 -14.37
CA PRO A 28 -15.29 11.71 -14.74
C PRO A 28 -15.18 11.43 -16.24
N TRP A 29 -15.32 12.46 -17.07
CA TRP A 29 -15.22 12.33 -18.53
C TRP A 29 -13.79 12.03 -19.02
N ALA A 30 -12.76 12.57 -18.36
CA ALA A 30 -11.37 12.26 -18.71
C ALA A 30 -11.00 10.83 -18.30
N SER A 31 -11.59 10.34 -17.20
CA SER A 31 -11.42 8.95 -16.74
C SER A 31 -12.10 7.97 -17.67
N GLU A 32 -13.32 8.26 -18.11
CA GLU A 32 -14.04 7.45 -19.10
C GLU A 32 -13.27 7.36 -20.42
N ILE A 33 -12.64 8.46 -20.85
CA ILE A 33 -11.85 8.51 -22.10
C ILE A 33 -10.56 7.72 -21.97
N VAL A 34 -9.79 7.91 -20.89
CA VAL A 34 -8.54 7.16 -20.66
C VAL A 34 -8.82 5.68 -20.47
N GLN A 35 -9.93 5.32 -19.81
CA GLN A 35 -10.34 3.93 -19.61
C GLN A 35 -10.74 3.28 -20.94
N ARG A 36 -11.48 3.97 -21.81
CA ARG A 36 -11.78 3.47 -23.17
C ARG A 36 -10.53 3.23 -24.01
N VAL A 37 -9.53 4.10 -23.91
CA VAL A 37 -8.22 3.91 -24.58
C VAL A 37 -7.50 2.70 -24.03
N GLN A 38 -7.49 2.54 -22.71
CA GLN A 38 -6.86 1.42 -22.04
C GLN A 38 -7.52 0.08 -22.40
N ASP A 39 -8.85 0.05 -22.49
CA ASP A 39 -9.63 -1.12 -22.88
C ASP A 39 -9.40 -1.46 -24.37
N PHE A 40 -9.35 -0.45 -25.26
CA PHE A 40 -9.02 -0.65 -26.67
C PHE A 40 -7.64 -1.29 -26.88
N PHE A 41 -6.63 -0.81 -26.15
CA PHE A 41 -5.30 -1.40 -26.22
C PHE A 41 -5.24 -2.79 -25.58
N ARG A 42 -6.00 -3.04 -24.51
CA ARG A 42 -6.08 -4.35 -23.85
C ARG A 42 -6.72 -5.43 -24.72
N GLU A 43 -7.74 -5.07 -25.50
CA GLU A 43 -8.40 -6.01 -26.43
C GLU A 43 -7.55 -6.35 -27.66
N ARG A 44 -6.69 -5.40 -28.07
CA ARG A 44 -5.80 -5.52 -29.24
C ARG A 44 -4.45 -6.16 -28.91
N ASP A 45 -3.95 -6.00 -27.69
CA ASP A 45 -2.66 -6.54 -27.25
C ASP A 45 -2.75 -8.03 -26.87
N LYS A 46 -3.18 -8.87 -27.81
CA LYS A 46 -3.19 -10.34 -27.67
C LYS A 46 -1.78 -10.95 -27.71
N ASP A 47 -0.79 -10.18 -28.15
CA ASP A 47 0.60 -10.61 -28.35
C ASP A 47 1.57 -10.14 -27.23
N GLN A 48 1.06 -9.53 -26.15
CA GLN A 48 1.86 -9.00 -25.01
C GLN A 48 3.02 -8.09 -25.43
N ALA A 49 2.84 -7.29 -26.47
CA ALA A 49 3.89 -6.36 -26.88
C ALA A 49 3.94 -5.14 -25.95
N GLY A 50 2.83 -4.72 -25.32
CA GLY A 50 2.82 -3.60 -24.38
C GLY A 50 3.11 -2.22 -24.99
N PHE A 51 3.23 -2.15 -26.32
CA PHE A 51 3.62 -0.93 -27.05
C PHE A 51 2.49 -0.44 -27.96
N VAL A 52 2.23 0.86 -27.86
CA VAL A 52 1.36 1.66 -28.71
C VAL A 52 2.17 2.19 -29.89
N THR A 53 1.67 2.02 -31.13
CA THR A 53 2.30 2.54 -32.35
C THR A 53 1.45 3.64 -33.00
N ARG A 54 2.05 4.44 -33.89
CA ARG A 54 1.32 5.51 -34.63
C ARG A 54 0.13 4.99 -35.44
N SER A 55 0.24 3.77 -35.97
CA SER A 55 -0.87 3.12 -36.69
C SER A 55 -2.06 2.80 -35.79
N ASP A 56 -1.86 2.73 -34.47
CA ASP A 56 -2.94 2.49 -33.52
C ASP A 56 -3.68 3.78 -33.16
N MET A 57 -3.05 4.95 -33.29
CA MET A 57 -3.71 6.26 -33.15
C MET A 57 -4.79 6.48 -34.23
N GLN A 58 -4.48 6.08 -35.47
CA GLN A 58 -5.40 6.21 -36.59
C GLN A 58 -6.61 5.27 -36.44
N LYS A 59 -6.41 4.09 -35.84
CA LYS A 59 -7.49 3.12 -35.58
C LYS A 59 -8.35 3.51 -34.37
N LEU A 60 -7.77 4.15 -33.36
CA LEU A 60 -8.53 4.71 -32.24
C LEU A 60 -9.56 5.75 -32.72
N GLN A 61 -9.26 6.47 -33.80
CA GLN A 61 -10.19 7.43 -34.40
C GLN A 61 -11.42 6.74 -35.03
N GLU A 62 -11.28 5.53 -35.57
CA GLU A 62 -12.37 4.80 -36.22
C GLU A 62 -13.48 4.36 -35.24
N GLU A 63 -13.20 4.37 -33.92
CA GLU A 63 -14.10 3.97 -32.84
C GLU A 63 -14.81 5.16 -32.15
N ASP A 64 -15.08 6.25 -32.89
CA ASP A 64 -15.81 7.45 -32.42
C ASP A 64 -15.19 8.13 -31.19
N PHE A 65 -13.87 8.29 -31.20
CA PHE A 65 -13.14 8.87 -30.07
C PHE A 65 -13.23 10.41 -30.01
N PRO A 66 -13.36 11.04 -28.82
CA PRO A 66 -13.57 12.49 -28.67
C PRO A 66 -12.32 13.36 -28.90
N CYS A 67 -11.17 12.77 -29.25
CA CYS A 67 -9.94 13.49 -29.62
C CYS A 67 -9.67 13.31 -31.12
N SER A 68 -9.18 14.35 -31.79
CA SER A 68 -8.79 14.23 -33.19
C SER A 68 -7.49 13.43 -33.33
N THR A 69 -7.27 12.80 -34.50
CA THR A 69 -6.01 12.10 -34.80
C THR A 69 -4.80 13.00 -34.66
N GLU A 70 -4.92 14.27 -35.04
CA GLU A 70 -3.85 15.27 -34.88
C GLU A 70 -3.51 15.51 -33.39
N GLU A 71 -4.52 15.51 -32.51
CA GLU A 71 -4.31 15.66 -31.06
C GLU A 71 -3.65 14.43 -30.45
N LEU A 72 -4.06 13.22 -30.87
CA LEU A 72 -3.47 11.96 -30.41
C LEU A 72 -2.02 11.81 -30.90
N GLU A 73 -1.74 12.19 -32.15
CA GLU A 73 -0.39 12.21 -32.72
C GLU A 73 0.50 13.26 -32.02
N LEU A 74 -0.04 14.42 -31.65
CA LEU A 74 0.72 15.43 -30.89
C LEU A 74 1.09 14.95 -29.48
N VAL A 75 0.18 14.24 -28.81
CA VAL A 75 0.46 13.62 -27.50
C VAL A 75 1.50 12.51 -27.67
N PHE A 76 1.38 11.69 -28.71
CA PHE A 76 2.34 10.64 -29.02
C PHE A 76 3.74 11.21 -29.29
N ASP A 77 3.86 12.23 -30.15
CA ASP A 77 5.14 12.88 -30.47
C ASP A 77 5.76 13.61 -29.27
N GLY A 78 4.93 14.14 -28.37
CA GLY A 78 5.38 14.77 -27.13
C GLY A 78 5.95 13.78 -26.11
N LEU A 79 5.46 12.53 -26.12
CA LEU A 79 5.90 11.46 -25.22
C LEU A 79 7.04 10.63 -25.84
N ASP A 80 7.05 10.44 -27.17
CA ASP A 80 8.10 9.73 -27.92
C ASP A 80 9.27 10.66 -28.25
N ALA A 81 9.81 11.34 -27.23
CA ALA A 81 10.99 12.21 -27.38
C ALA A 81 12.24 11.44 -27.88
N ALA A 82 12.24 10.11 -27.72
CA ALA A 82 13.28 9.21 -28.20
C ALA A 82 13.12 8.84 -29.70
N GLY A 83 11.99 9.19 -30.34
CA GLY A 83 11.73 8.93 -31.76
C GLY A 83 11.71 7.44 -32.11
N THR A 84 11.32 6.59 -31.16
CA THR A 84 11.35 5.13 -31.28
C THR A 84 10.12 4.58 -32.01
N GLY A 85 9.07 5.39 -32.17
CA GLY A 85 7.82 5.03 -32.82
C GLY A 85 6.97 4.04 -32.00
N ARG A 86 7.32 3.82 -30.73
CA ARG A 86 6.68 2.86 -29.81
C ARG A 86 6.61 3.50 -28.42
N LEU A 87 5.43 3.55 -27.83
CA LEU A 87 5.23 4.05 -26.46
C LEU A 87 4.60 2.96 -25.59
N CYS A 88 4.92 2.90 -24.30
CA CYS A 88 4.20 1.97 -23.43
C CYS A 88 2.75 2.44 -23.24
N ILE A 89 1.81 1.50 -23.10
CA ILE A 89 0.37 1.82 -22.88
C ILE A 89 0.19 2.72 -21.65
N GLU A 90 0.96 2.48 -20.59
CA GLU A 90 0.93 3.26 -19.34
C GLU A 90 1.45 4.69 -19.54
N GLU A 91 2.54 4.86 -20.31
CA GLU A 91 3.11 6.18 -20.62
C GLU A 91 2.14 7.01 -21.48
N PHE A 92 1.51 6.37 -22.46
CA PHE A 92 0.54 7.02 -23.33
C PHE A 92 -0.73 7.42 -22.57
N THR A 93 -1.31 6.54 -21.76
CA THR A 93 -2.52 6.83 -20.97
C THR A 93 -2.29 7.92 -19.92
N ALA A 94 -1.12 7.93 -19.27
CA ALA A 94 -0.76 9.00 -18.34
C ALA A 94 -0.57 10.36 -19.04
N GLY A 95 0.09 10.39 -20.20
CA GLY A 95 0.26 11.63 -20.96
C GLY A 95 -1.05 12.15 -21.55
N LEU A 96 -1.95 11.26 -21.99
CA LEU A 96 -3.29 11.60 -22.45
C LEU A 96 -4.15 12.19 -21.31
N TRP A 97 -4.07 11.62 -20.11
CA TRP A 97 -4.70 12.18 -18.91
C TRP A 97 -4.23 13.62 -18.62
N GLN A 98 -2.92 13.86 -18.70
CA GLN A 98 -2.33 15.17 -18.46
C GLN A 98 -2.73 16.19 -19.54
N PHE A 99 -2.82 15.76 -20.80
CA PHE A 99 -3.27 16.59 -21.92
C PHE A 99 -4.74 17.01 -21.77
N LEU A 100 -5.64 16.07 -21.43
CA LEU A 100 -7.06 16.36 -21.20
C LEU A 100 -7.27 17.30 -20.00
N SER A 101 -6.50 17.10 -18.94
CA SER A 101 -6.50 17.97 -17.76
C SER A 101 -6.06 19.41 -18.11
N SER A 102 -5.07 19.54 -19.01
CA SER A 102 -4.53 20.83 -19.45
C SER A 102 -5.48 21.59 -20.41
N GLN A 103 -6.24 20.88 -21.26
CA GLN A 103 -7.23 21.52 -22.15
C GLN A 103 -8.36 22.26 -21.39
N LYS A 104 -8.75 21.79 -20.19
CA LYS A 104 -9.77 22.45 -19.37
C LYS A 104 -9.31 23.84 -18.88
N ALA A 105 -8.06 23.97 -18.43
CA ALA A 105 -7.49 25.25 -18.00
C ALA A 105 -7.50 26.29 -19.13
N ALA A 106 -7.18 25.87 -20.37
CA ALA A 106 -7.24 26.75 -21.54
C ALA A 106 -8.69 27.15 -21.93
N ARG A 107 -9.66 26.24 -21.80
CA ARG A 107 -11.08 26.49 -22.10
C ARG A 107 -11.74 27.39 -21.04
N ASP A 108 -11.39 27.23 -19.77
CA ASP A 108 -11.88 28.09 -18.68
C ASP A 108 -11.31 29.53 -18.78
N HIS A 109 -10.03 29.68 -19.13
CA HIS A 109 -9.44 31.00 -19.40
C HIS A 109 -10.03 31.71 -20.62
N ARG A 110 -10.54 30.96 -21.62
CA ARG A 110 -11.20 31.52 -22.80
C ARG A 110 -12.64 31.94 -22.51
N ARG A 111 -13.37 31.21 -21.66
CA ARG A 111 -14.72 31.59 -21.19
C ARG A 111 -14.71 32.84 -20.31
N GLN A 112 -13.66 33.05 -19.52
CA GLN A 112 -13.56 34.20 -18.62
C GLN A 112 -13.21 35.51 -19.37
N LYS A 113 -12.48 35.43 -20.49
CA LYS A 113 -12.16 36.60 -21.34
C LYS A 113 -13.30 37.06 -22.24
N THR A 114 -14.26 36.21 -22.60
CA THR A 114 -15.43 36.60 -23.42
C THR A 114 -16.57 37.21 -22.61
N ALA A 115 -16.65 36.94 -21.30
CA ALA A 115 -17.65 37.55 -20.41
C ALA A 115 -17.32 39.00 -19.99
N SER A 116 -16.04 39.40 -20.03
CA SER A 116 -15.60 40.74 -19.57
C SER A 116 -15.62 41.84 -20.64
N ARG A 117 -16.14 41.58 -21.85
CA ARG A 117 -16.24 42.59 -22.93
C ARG A 117 -17.70 42.90 -23.29
N ARG A 118 -18.54 43.15 -22.29
CA ARG A 118 -19.73 44.01 -22.46
C ARG A 118 -19.44 45.34 -21.78
N VAL A 119 -18.75 46.22 -22.50
CA VAL A 119 -18.71 47.65 -22.15
C VAL A 119 -20.14 48.16 -22.30
N ARG A 120 -20.86 48.31 -21.19
CA ARG A 120 -22.09 49.13 -21.15
C ARG A 120 -21.66 50.55 -21.50
N LEU A 121 -22.11 51.07 -22.64
CA LEU A 121 -22.25 52.51 -22.79
C LEU A 121 -23.27 52.96 -21.75
N VAL A 122 -22.79 53.56 -20.67
CA VAL A 122 -23.64 54.28 -19.72
C VAL A 122 -24.06 55.57 -20.41
N LEU A 123 -25.28 55.60 -20.95
CA LEU A 123 -25.99 56.85 -21.15
C LEU A 123 -26.43 57.35 -19.76
N PRO A 124 -26.12 58.61 -19.36
CA PRO A 124 -26.72 59.20 -18.18
C PRO A 124 -28.22 59.39 -18.40
N SER A 125 -29.05 58.66 -17.66
CA SER A 125 -30.50 58.93 -17.56
C SER A 125 -30.72 60.15 -16.65
N PRO A 126 -31.70 61.03 -16.92
CA PRO A 126 -31.93 62.22 -16.12
C PRO A 126 -32.23 61.80 -14.68
N ALA A 127 -31.69 62.56 -13.73
CA ALA A 127 -32.09 62.48 -12.34
C ALA A 127 -33.61 62.66 -12.27
N LEU A 128 -34.33 61.58 -11.97
CA LEU A 128 -35.74 61.64 -11.64
C LEU A 128 -35.86 62.11 -10.19
N GLU A 129 -35.61 63.40 -10.04
CA GLU A 129 -35.66 64.18 -8.81
C GLU A 129 -37.14 64.50 -8.54
N GLY A 130 -37.90 63.51 -8.06
CA GLY A 130 -39.34 63.65 -7.86
C GLY A 130 -40.02 62.47 -7.18
N ALA A 131 -39.30 61.68 -6.38
CA ALA A 131 -39.92 60.68 -5.52
C ALA A 131 -39.98 61.23 -4.10
N ASP A 132 -41.18 61.32 -3.54
CA ASP A 132 -41.41 61.85 -2.20
C ASP A 132 -40.59 61.05 -1.17
N SER A 133 -39.95 61.73 -0.21
CA SER A 133 -39.04 61.09 0.75
C SER A 133 -39.74 60.02 1.60
N GLU A 134 -41.05 60.10 1.75
CA GLU A 134 -41.89 59.16 2.49
C GLU A 134 -42.12 57.85 1.70
N GLU A 135 -42.17 57.92 0.38
CA GLU A 135 -42.44 56.77 -0.49
C GLU A 135 -41.20 55.92 -0.71
N ARG A 136 -40.03 56.56 -0.78
CA ARG A 136 -38.75 55.85 -0.67
C ARG A 136 -38.66 55.10 0.65
N ARG A 137 -39.22 55.66 1.73
CA ARG A 137 -39.32 54.95 3.01
C ARG A 137 -40.30 53.78 2.93
N HIS A 138 -41.50 53.98 2.38
CA HIS A 138 -42.48 52.90 2.22
C HIS A 138 -41.94 51.74 1.37
N PHE A 139 -41.31 52.05 0.25
CA PHE A 139 -40.64 51.06 -0.58
C PHE A 139 -39.47 50.39 0.13
N ALA A 140 -38.60 51.16 0.79
CA ALA A 140 -37.48 50.58 1.54
C ALA A 140 -37.99 49.66 2.66
N THR A 141 -39.04 50.04 3.39
CA THR A 141 -39.67 49.17 4.40
C THR A 141 -40.33 47.95 3.79
N PHE A 142 -40.86 48.06 2.57
CA PHE A 142 -41.47 46.94 1.86
C PHE A 142 -40.41 45.98 1.30
N MET A 143 -39.29 46.48 0.78
CA MET A 143 -38.16 45.68 0.31
C MET A 143 -37.43 45.01 1.49
N ASP A 144 -37.29 45.71 2.62
CA ASP A 144 -36.77 45.14 3.86
C ASP A 144 -37.68 44.02 4.39
N GLN A 145 -39.01 44.21 4.34
CA GLN A 145 -39.99 43.15 4.60
C GLN A 145 -39.99 42.04 3.53
N LEU A 146 -39.47 42.30 2.33
CA LEU A 146 -39.33 41.31 1.27
C LEU A 146 -38.09 40.43 1.45
N GLY A 147 -37.12 40.84 2.26
CA GLY A 147 -35.90 40.09 2.56
C GLY A 147 -35.02 39.87 1.33
N THR A 148 -34.94 40.87 0.45
CA THR A 148 -34.05 40.85 -0.70
C THR A 148 -32.64 41.27 -0.28
N ASP A 149 -31.66 40.38 -0.43
CA ASP A 149 -30.24 40.71 -0.21
C ASP A 149 -29.58 41.34 -1.45
N ASN A 150 -30.33 41.43 -2.56
CA ASN A 150 -29.81 41.78 -3.87
C ASN A 150 -30.11 43.24 -4.22
N VAL A 151 -29.20 44.13 -3.84
CA VAL A 151 -29.25 45.59 -4.10
C VAL A 151 -29.48 45.94 -5.59
N SER A 152 -29.06 45.06 -6.51
CA SER A 152 -29.29 45.26 -7.96
C SER A 152 -30.74 45.06 -8.38
N GLU A 153 -31.43 44.07 -7.81
CA GLU A 153 -32.82 43.75 -8.13
C GLU A 153 -33.75 44.80 -7.50
N GLU A 154 -33.39 45.30 -6.32
CA GLU A 154 -34.06 46.43 -5.64
C GLU A 154 -34.08 47.70 -6.50
N GLN A 155 -32.98 47.99 -7.19
CA GLN A 155 -32.86 49.16 -8.05
C GLN A 155 -33.77 49.08 -9.28
N GLU A 156 -33.97 47.87 -9.84
CA GLU A 156 -34.83 47.61 -10.99
C GLU A 156 -36.31 47.64 -10.61
N ILE A 157 -36.66 47.04 -9.46
CA ILE A 157 -38.03 47.07 -8.92
C ILE A 157 -38.42 48.50 -8.54
N TRP A 158 -37.50 49.29 -7.98
CA TRP A 158 -37.73 50.71 -7.70
C TRP A 158 -38.01 51.54 -8.97
N GLN A 159 -37.27 51.29 -10.05
CA GLN A 159 -37.53 51.98 -11.33
C GLN A 159 -38.89 51.60 -11.91
N LEU A 160 -39.32 50.35 -11.73
CA LEU A 160 -40.64 49.86 -12.14
C LEU A 160 -41.75 50.51 -11.30
N TRP A 161 -41.56 50.58 -9.99
CA TRP A 161 -42.48 51.23 -9.03
C TRP A 161 -42.72 52.70 -9.38
N VAL A 162 -41.66 53.46 -9.66
CA VAL A 162 -41.76 54.88 -10.01
C VAL A 162 -42.49 55.10 -11.34
N LYS A 163 -42.26 54.23 -12.33
CA LYS A 163 -42.95 54.30 -13.63
C LYS A 163 -44.42 53.90 -13.53
N LEU A 164 -44.72 52.81 -12.82
CA LEU A 164 -46.11 52.33 -12.64
C LEU A 164 -46.97 53.38 -11.95
N ARG A 165 -46.40 54.09 -10.98
CA ARG A 165 -47.08 55.17 -10.27
C ARG A 165 -47.48 56.34 -11.18
N GLN A 166 -46.64 56.66 -12.17
CA GLN A 166 -46.89 57.75 -13.11
C GLN A 166 -47.94 57.40 -14.16
N ASP A 167 -47.91 56.15 -14.64
CA ASP A 167 -48.76 55.70 -15.73
C ASP A 167 -50.10 55.12 -15.22
N GLU A 168 -50.07 54.22 -14.22
CA GLU A 168 -51.26 53.55 -13.66
C GLU A 168 -51.11 53.20 -12.15
N PRO A 169 -51.53 54.09 -11.23
CA PRO A 169 -51.37 53.88 -9.79
C PRO A 169 -52.16 52.69 -9.21
N GLN A 170 -53.24 52.28 -9.88
CA GLN A 170 -54.08 51.14 -9.51
C GLN A 170 -53.40 49.76 -9.70
N LEU A 171 -52.27 49.71 -10.42
CA LEU A 171 -51.52 48.47 -10.65
C LEU A 171 -50.42 48.25 -9.59
N LEU A 172 -50.17 49.25 -8.72
CA LEU A 172 -49.15 49.18 -7.68
C LEU A 172 -49.46 48.08 -6.65
N ASP A 173 -50.70 48.03 -6.17
CA ASP A 173 -51.18 47.01 -5.23
C ASP A 173 -51.01 45.58 -5.81
N ASN A 174 -51.18 45.42 -7.12
CA ASN A 174 -50.97 44.13 -7.80
C ASN A 174 -49.48 43.73 -7.84
N LEU A 175 -48.56 44.69 -7.97
CA LEU A 175 -47.13 44.42 -7.86
C LEU A 175 -46.74 44.05 -6.44
N GLU A 176 -47.27 44.75 -5.44
CA GLU A 176 -47.02 44.43 -4.03
C GLU A 176 -47.51 43.01 -3.69
N ASP A 177 -48.74 42.66 -4.09
CA ASP A 177 -49.29 41.31 -3.93
C ASP A 177 -48.49 40.25 -4.68
N PHE A 178 -48.03 40.55 -5.89
CA PHE A 178 -47.21 39.65 -6.69
C PHE A 178 -45.85 39.39 -6.04
N LEU A 179 -45.15 40.44 -5.58
CA LEU A 179 -43.88 40.33 -4.88
C LEU A 179 -44.04 39.60 -3.54
N ALA A 180 -45.12 39.85 -2.80
CA ALA A 180 -45.44 39.13 -1.57
C ALA A 180 -45.64 37.63 -1.81
N LYS A 181 -46.34 37.24 -2.88
CA LYS A 181 -46.54 35.84 -3.29
C LYS A 181 -45.22 35.20 -3.77
N MET A 182 -44.41 35.92 -4.54
CA MET A 182 -43.08 35.47 -4.97
C MET A 182 -42.16 35.21 -3.78
N ARG A 183 -42.08 36.15 -2.83
CA ARG A 183 -41.35 35.96 -1.58
C ARG A 183 -41.82 34.73 -0.85
N HIS A 184 -43.14 34.59 -0.66
CA HIS A 184 -43.67 33.46 0.09
C HIS A 184 -43.23 32.12 -0.54
N ARG A 185 -43.29 32.00 -1.87
CA ARG A 185 -42.82 30.81 -2.60
C ARG A 185 -41.31 30.59 -2.46
N ILE A 186 -40.51 31.64 -2.56
CA ILE A 186 -39.05 31.55 -2.37
C ILE A 186 -38.73 31.11 -0.95
N GLN A 187 -39.39 31.68 0.05
CA GLN A 187 -39.17 31.35 1.45
C GLN A 187 -39.63 29.93 1.78
N GLU A 188 -40.77 29.49 1.23
CA GLU A 188 -41.24 28.11 1.38
C GLU A 188 -40.26 27.11 0.74
N ALA A 189 -39.69 27.45 -0.43
CA ALA A 189 -38.66 26.63 -1.05
C ALA A 189 -37.37 26.59 -0.22
N ARG A 190 -36.95 27.73 0.35
CA ARG A 190 -35.80 27.82 1.27
C ARG A 190 -36.02 26.98 2.52
N SER A 191 -37.18 27.10 3.18
CA SER A 191 -37.49 26.30 4.37
C SER A 191 -37.57 24.80 4.07
N LYS A 192 -38.10 24.42 2.89
CA LYS A 192 -38.10 23.02 2.44
C LYS A 192 -36.68 22.51 2.21
N LYS A 193 -35.82 23.32 1.57
CA LYS A 193 -34.40 23.00 1.39
C LYS A 193 -33.71 22.79 2.73
N GLU A 194 -33.85 23.72 3.67
CA GLU A 194 -33.27 23.64 5.02
C GLU A 194 -33.76 22.39 5.76
N ALA A 195 -35.05 22.08 5.69
CA ALA A 195 -35.60 20.86 6.29
C ALA A 195 -34.98 19.59 5.69
N LEU A 196 -34.84 19.55 4.36
CA LEU A 196 -34.18 18.43 3.68
C LEU A 196 -32.70 18.33 4.06
N GLU A 197 -31.96 19.44 4.10
CA GLU A 197 -30.56 19.48 4.54
C GLU A 197 -30.40 18.96 5.96
N VAL A 198 -31.30 19.33 6.89
CA VAL A 198 -31.28 18.80 8.26
C VAL A 198 -31.54 17.29 8.25
N THR A 199 -32.49 16.79 7.47
CA THR A 199 -32.72 15.34 7.39
C THR A 199 -31.55 14.59 6.77
N LEU A 200 -30.91 15.15 5.73
CA LEU A 200 -29.75 14.57 5.09
C LEU A 200 -28.56 14.53 6.06
N ASN A 201 -28.27 15.64 6.75
CA ASN A 201 -27.19 15.70 7.74
C ASN A 201 -27.42 14.72 8.90
N LYS A 202 -28.66 14.52 9.33
CA LYS A 202 -28.99 13.47 10.31
C LYS A 202 -28.68 12.08 9.78
N ARG A 203 -29.07 11.78 8.54
CA ARG A 203 -28.76 10.50 7.90
C ARG A 203 -27.25 10.30 7.75
N VAL A 204 -26.50 11.29 7.29
CA VAL A 204 -25.04 11.22 7.19
C VAL A 204 -24.43 10.94 8.56
N ALA A 205 -24.84 11.68 9.60
CA ALA A 205 -24.35 11.45 10.96
C ALA A 205 -24.74 10.08 11.55
N GLU A 206 -25.89 9.51 11.16
CA GLU A 206 -26.27 8.13 11.51
C GLU A 206 -25.34 7.12 10.83
N HIS A 207 -25.12 7.25 9.52
CA HIS A 207 -24.22 6.37 8.77
C HIS A 207 -22.78 6.48 9.26
N ASP A 208 -22.28 7.68 9.54
CA ASP A 208 -20.93 7.89 10.09
C ASP A 208 -20.75 7.17 11.43
N LYS A 209 -21.78 7.19 12.30
CA LYS A 209 -21.76 6.45 13.57
C LYS A 209 -21.77 4.94 13.35
N GLU A 210 -22.59 4.44 12.43
CA GLU A 210 -22.63 3.00 12.11
C GLU A 210 -21.28 2.52 11.56
N VAL A 211 -20.66 3.29 10.65
CA VAL A 211 -19.33 2.99 10.12
C VAL A 211 -18.29 2.99 11.25
N GLN A 212 -18.30 4.00 12.14
CA GLN A 212 -17.40 4.04 13.30
C GLN A 212 -17.58 2.82 14.21
N GLN A 213 -18.82 2.43 14.52
CA GLN A 213 -19.09 1.25 15.35
C GLN A 213 -18.60 -0.05 14.68
N LEU A 214 -18.77 -0.18 13.37
CA LEU A 214 -18.27 -1.34 12.62
C LEU A 214 -16.73 -1.37 12.59
N CYS A 215 -16.08 -0.22 12.41
CA CYS A 215 -14.62 -0.12 12.49
C CYS A 215 -14.11 -0.51 13.88
N GLU A 216 -14.70 0.04 14.94
CA GLU A 216 -14.35 -0.30 16.33
C GLU A 216 -14.55 -1.79 16.61
N ALA A 217 -15.65 -2.40 16.14
CA ALA A 217 -15.90 -3.82 16.31
C ALA A 217 -14.87 -4.69 15.56
N LEU A 218 -14.50 -4.31 14.34
CA LEU A 218 -13.47 -4.99 13.57
C LEU A 218 -12.10 -4.88 14.22
N GLU A 219 -11.74 -3.70 14.74
CA GLU A 219 -10.49 -3.50 15.48
C GLU A 219 -10.42 -4.38 16.74
N GLN A 220 -11.53 -4.45 17.49
CA GLN A 220 -11.63 -5.33 18.66
C GLN A 220 -11.48 -6.81 18.28
N GLN A 221 -12.11 -7.24 17.18
CA GLN A 221 -11.99 -8.61 16.68
C GLN A 221 -10.57 -8.92 16.21
N ILE A 222 -9.93 -8.00 15.48
CA ILE A 222 -8.53 -8.14 15.06
C ILE A 222 -7.63 -8.31 16.28
N TRP A 223 -7.83 -7.49 17.33
CA TRP A 223 -7.03 -7.57 18.53
C TRP A 223 -7.21 -8.91 19.27
N GLN A 224 -8.45 -9.40 19.39
CA GLN A 224 -8.74 -10.70 20.00
C GLN A 224 -8.11 -11.86 19.20
N GLU A 225 -8.23 -11.85 17.87
CA GLU A 225 -7.64 -12.85 17.00
C GLU A 225 -6.11 -12.83 17.07
N GLN A 226 -5.49 -11.64 17.06
CA GLN A 226 -4.05 -11.50 17.24
C GLN A 226 -3.59 -12.11 18.56
N GLN A 227 -4.25 -11.78 19.68
CA GLN A 227 -3.92 -12.38 20.97
C GLN A 227 -4.09 -13.90 21.00
N ARG A 228 -5.17 -14.43 20.39
CA ARG A 228 -5.38 -15.87 20.31
C ARG A 228 -4.25 -16.55 19.53
N LEU A 229 -3.89 -16.00 18.37
CA LEU A 229 -2.82 -16.53 17.53
C LEU A 229 -1.45 -16.46 18.23
N GLU A 230 -1.17 -15.38 18.96
CA GLU A 230 0.03 -15.27 19.79
C GLU A 230 0.07 -16.35 20.87
N GLN A 231 -1.01 -16.54 21.62
CA GLN A 231 -1.09 -17.58 22.66
C GLN A 231 -0.92 -18.98 22.08
N GLU A 232 -1.58 -19.28 20.96
CA GLU A 232 -1.43 -20.56 20.27
C GLU A 232 0.00 -20.77 19.74
N SER A 233 0.62 -19.72 19.17
CA SER A 233 1.99 -19.77 18.68
C SER A 233 2.98 -20.04 19.82
N MET A 234 2.82 -19.32 20.94
CA MET A 234 3.61 -19.55 22.15
C MET A 234 3.42 -20.97 22.68
N ALA A 235 2.18 -21.45 22.78
CA ALA A 235 1.88 -22.82 23.23
C ALA A 235 2.52 -23.88 22.30
N ARG A 236 2.41 -23.71 20.98
CA ARG A 236 3.04 -24.61 20.00
C ARG A 236 4.57 -24.59 20.08
N SER A 237 5.16 -23.40 20.22
CA SER A 237 6.61 -23.26 20.39
C SER A 237 7.10 -23.92 21.68
N HIS A 238 6.38 -23.73 22.79
CA HIS A 238 6.68 -24.39 24.05
C HIS A 238 6.56 -25.91 23.95
N GLN A 239 5.50 -26.43 23.34
CA GLN A 239 5.33 -27.87 23.09
C GLN A 239 6.49 -28.43 22.28
N HIS A 240 6.83 -27.77 21.16
CA HIS A 240 7.96 -28.19 20.33
C HIS A 240 9.30 -28.16 21.08
N GLY A 241 9.51 -27.13 21.92
CA GLY A 241 10.70 -27.05 22.78
C GLY A 241 10.79 -28.21 23.78
N VAL A 242 9.66 -28.58 24.39
CA VAL A 242 9.59 -29.73 25.30
C VAL A 242 9.85 -31.05 24.57
N GLU A 243 9.26 -31.25 23.40
CA GLU A 243 9.50 -32.45 22.58
C GLU A 243 10.97 -32.59 22.18
N LEU A 244 11.59 -31.49 21.73
CA LEU A 244 13.00 -31.47 21.37
C LEU A 244 13.89 -31.78 22.58
N GLN A 245 13.59 -31.19 23.75
CA GLN A 245 14.32 -31.48 24.97
C GLN A 245 14.21 -32.96 25.36
N GLN A 246 13.02 -33.55 25.28
CA GLN A 246 12.83 -34.98 25.55
C GLN A 246 13.62 -35.87 24.59
N ALA A 247 13.69 -35.52 23.31
CA ALA A 247 14.46 -36.23 22.31
C ALA A 247 15.98 -36.13 22.58
N LEU A 248 16.46 -34.93 22.97
CA LEU A 248 17.84 -34.72 23.38
C LEU A 248 18.18 -35.55 24.62
N ASP A 249 17.33 -35.51 25.67
CA ASP A 249 17.54 -36.29 26.89
C ASP A 249 17.53 -37.80 26.61
N ALA A 250 16.72 -38.26 25.66
CA ALA A 250 16.70 -39.66 25.24
C ALA A 250 17.97 -40.05 24.48
N SER A 251 18.43 -39.19 23.58
CA SER A 251 19.70 -39.38 22.86
C SER A 251 20.88 -39.39 23.82
N GLU A 252 20.92 -38.47 24.79
CA GLU A 252 21.97 -38.40 25.80
C GLU A 252 22.00 -39.68 26.65
N ARG A 253 20.84 -40.18 27.08
CA ARG A 253 20.74 -41.46 27.80
C ARG A 253 21.28 -42.64 26.98
N GLU A 254 21.02 -42.67 25.68
CA GLU A 254 21.56 -43.73 24.82
C GLU A 254 23.07 -43.61 24.62
N VAL A 255 23.58 -42.40 24.45
CA VAL A 255 25.03 -42.15 24.40
C VAL A 255 25.70 -42.60 25.69
N GLN A 256 25.12 -42.28 26.86
CA GLN A 256 25.64 -42.73 28.15
C GLN A 256 25.69 -44.26 28.25
N ARG A 257 24.65 -44.96 27.79
CA ARG A 257 24.64 -46.44 27.74
C ARG A 257 25.73 -46.98 26.84
N LEU A 258 25.89 -46.45 25.64
CA LEU A 258 26.94 -46.87 24.71
C LEU A 258 28.34 -46.65 25.29
N VAL A 259 28.56 -45.52 25.98
CA VAL A 259 29.83 -45.25 26.68
C VAL A 259 30.09 -46.30 27.76
N THR A 260 29.09 -46.63 28.59
CA THR A 260 29.26 -47.68 29.61
C THR A 260 29.57 -49.06 28.99
N ALA A 261 28.86 -49.44 27.93
CA ALA A 261 29.11 -50.69 27.22
C ALA A 261 30.51 -50.71 26.57
N GLN A 262 30.96 -49.59 26.00
CA GLN A 262 32.31 -49.46 25.46
C GLN A 262 33.36 -49.66 26.56
N MET A 263 33.20 -49.03 27.73
CA MET A 263 34.11 -49.21 28.87
C MET A 263 34.17 -50.68 29.31
N GLU A 264 33.04 -51.37 29.39
CA GLU A 264 32.98 -52.80 29.72
C GLU A 264 33.70 -53.66 28.66
N LEU A 265 33.48 -53.39 27.38
CA LEU A 265 34.15 -54.12 26.29
C LEU A 265 35.66 -53.85 26.26
N GLU A 266 36.09 -52.62 26.53
CA GLU A 266 37.50 -52.28 26.64
C GLU A 266 38.18 -53.00 27.81
N THR A 267 37.54 -53.07 28.97
CA THR A 267 38.07 -53.81 30.13
C THR A 267 38.18 -55.30 29.83
N ARG A 268 37.18 -55.91 29.18
CA ARG A 268 37.23 -57.31 28.72
C ARG A 268 38.33 -57.54 27.68
N CYS A 269 38.51 -56.63 26.72
CA CYS A 269 39.61 -56.72 25.76
C CYS A 269 40.97 -56.67 26.44
N ARG A 270 41.15 -55.79 27.44
CA ARG A 270 42.39 -55.69 28.20
C ARG A 270 42.67 -56.97 29.01
N SER A 271 41.66 -57.55 29.65
CA SER A 271 41.82 -58.79 30.42
C SER A 271 42.15 -59.98 29.52
N LEU A 272 41.46 -60.15 28.39
CA LEU A 272 41.76 -61.20 27.41
C LEU A 272 43.16 -61.08 26.82
N ARG A 273 43.62 -59.86 26.52
CA ARG A 273 45.00 -59.64 26.08
C ARG A 273 46.00 -60.06 27.16
N SER A 274 45.73 -59.74 28.42
CA SER A 274 46.58 -60.14 29.54
C SER A 274 46.63 -61.66 29.72
N THR A 275 45.50 -62.36 29.61
CA THR A 275 45.46 -63.83 29.73
C THR A 275 46.11 -64.51 28.53
N GLN A 276 45.91 -63.99 27.32
CA GLN A 276 46.59 -64.46 26.12
C GLN A 276 48.11 -64.30 26.22
N GLN A 277 48.58 -63.14 26.71
CA GLN A 277 49.99 -62.90 26.98
C GLN A 277 50.53 -63.93 28.00
N ALA A 278 49.86 -64.11 29.14
CA ALA A 278 50.25 -65.11 30.14
C ALA A 278 50.32 -66.54 29.56
N ALA A 279 49.28 -66.97 28.84
CA ALA A 279 49.23 -68.29 28.20
C ALA A 279 50.34 -68.46 27.15
N SER A 280 50.65 -67.41 26.35
CA SER A 280 51.77 -67.44 25.41
C SER A 280 53.13 -67.56 26.08
N THR A 281 53.33 -66.89 27.23
CA THR A 281 54.56 -67.01 28.00
C THR A 281 54.71 -68.39 28.63
N GLU A 282 53.62 -68.98 29.13
CA GLU A 282 53.60 -70.34 29.67
C GLU A 282 53.87 -71.38 28.58
N ASN A 283 53.20 -71.29 27.43
CA ASN A 283 53.46 -72.17 26.28
C ASN A 283 54.92 -72.10 25.84
N ARG A 284 55.51 -70.90 25.79
CA ARG A 284 56.94 -70.75 25.48
C ARG A 284 57.82 -71.45 26.53
N GLN A 285 57.52 -71.31 27.81
CA GLN A 285 58.24 -72.01 28.89
C GLN A 285 58.11 -73.53 28.76
N LEU A 286 56.91 -74.03 28.43
CA LEU A 286 56.68 -75.45 28.19
C LEU A 286 57.45 -75.95 26.97
N GLU A 287 57.46 -75.23 25.86
CA GLU A 287 58.27 -75.55 24.68
C GLU A 287 59.78 -75.59 25.01
N GLU A 288 60.28 -74.60 25.75
CA GLU A 288 61.67 -74.58 26.22
C GLU A 288 61.97 -75.80 27.11
N SER A 289 61.07 -76.15 28.03
CA SER A 289 61.22 -77.33 28.89
C SER A 289 61.16 -78.65 28.10
N ASN A 290 60.24 -78.76 27.12
CA ASN A 290 60.10 -79.92 26.25
C ASN A 290 61.37 -80.11 25.41
N ARG A 291 61.92 -79.03 24.83
CA ARG A 291 63.21 -79.08 24.12
C ARG A 291 64.33 -79.61 24.99
N VAL A 292 64.44 -79.11 26.23
CA VAL A 292 65.46 -79.60 27.19
C VAL A 292 65.26 -81.08 27.52
N LEU A 293 64.02 -81.54 27.67
CA LEU A 293 63.71 -82.96 27.91
C LEU A 293 64.02 -83.83 26.69
N GLU A 294 63.69 -83.38 25.48
CA GLU A 294 64.02 -84.04 24.22
C GLU A 294 65.54 -84.17 24.05
N ASP A 295 66.30 -83.11 24.29
CA ASP A 295 67.77 -83.12 24.23
C ASP A 295 68.36 -84.13 25.22
N ARG A 296 67.79 -84.21 26.44
CA ARG A 296 68.17 -85.23 27.45
C ARG A 296 67.82 -86.64 26.99
N LEU A 297 66.64 -86.87 26.44
CA LEU A 297 66.24 -88.17 25.91
C LEU A 297 67.14 -88.61 24.75
N GLN A 298 67.47 -87.70 23.83
CA GLN A 298 68.42 -87.97 22.74
C GLN A 298 69.83 -88.27 23.27
N HIS A 299 70.27 -87.57 24.32
CA HIS A 299 71.54 -87.87 24.98
C HIS A 299 71.54 -89.28 25.60
N LEU A 300 70.50 -89.64 26.36
CA LEU A 300 70.33 -90.97 26.93
C LEU A 300 70.22 -92.05 25.85
N HIS A 301 69.51 -91.79 24.75
CA HIS A 301 69.39 -92.71 23.63
C HIS A 301 70.75 -92.95 22.96
N ARG A 302 71.54 -91.89 22.72
CA ARG A 302 72.93 -92.01 22.23
C ARG A 302 73.79 -92.83 23.19
N GLN A 303 73.69 -92.59 24.50
CA GLN A 303 74.40 -93.38 25.50
C GLN A 303 73.98 -94.85 25.46
N LEU A 304 72.67 -95.15 25.38
CA LEU A 304 72.16 -96.52 25.26
C LEU A 304 72.61 -97.21 23.97
N GLN A 305 72.65 -96.50 22.84
CA GLN A 305 73.19 -97.03 21.59
C GLN A 305 74.68 -97.34 21.70
N GLN A 306 75.46 -96.46 22.34
CA GLN A 306 76.88 -96.71 22.61
C GLN A 306 77.09 -97.93 23.50
N THR A 307 76.31 -98.10 24.56
CA THR A 307 76.40 -99.29 25.42
C THR A 307 75.96 -100.55 24.69
N HIS A 308 74.88 -100.50 23.89
CA HIS A 308 74.48 -101.63 23.04
C HIS A 308 75.52 -101.98 21.98
N GLY A 309 76.18 -101.00 21.37
CA GLY A 309 77.29 -101.21 20.43
C GLY A 309 78.49 -101.87 21.11
N ARG A 310 78.85 -101.41 22.32
CA ARG A 310 79.88 -102.04 23.17
C ARG A 310 79.51 -103.48 23.55
N LEU A 311 78.25 -103.75 23.88
CA LEU A 311 77.77 -105.11 24.18
C LEU A 311 77.75 -106.01 22.95
N ARG A 312 77.41 -105.49 21.76
CA ARG A 312 77.45 -106.24 20.50
C ARG A 312 78.88 -106.57 20.08
N THR A 313 79.82 -105.63 20.24
CA THR A 313 81.24 -105.87 19.96
C THR A 313 81.85 -106.85 20.97
N ALA A 314 81.46 -106.81 22.24
CA ALA A 314 81.84 -107.80 23.25
C ALA A 314 81.23 -109.20 23.03
N ARG A 315 80.14 -109.31 22.26
CA ARG A 315 79.47 -110.59 21.92
C ARG A 315 79.95 -111.20 20.60
N ALA A 316 80.67 -110.43 19.78
CA ALA A 316 81.20 -110.85 18.48
C ALA A 316 82.73 -111.14 18.50
N ALA A 317 83.37 -111.00 19.66
CA ALA A 317 84.75 -111.39 19.94
C ALA A 317 84.77 -112.71 20.73
#